data_AF-A0AAW2VLT2-F1
#
_entry.id   AF-A0AAW2VLT2-F1
#
_cell.length_a   1.000
_cell.length_b   1.000
_cell.length_c   1.000
_cell.angle_alpha   90.00
_cell.angle_beta   90.00
_cell.angle_gamma   90.00
#
_symmetry.space_group_name_H-M   'P 1'
#
loop_
_entity.id
_entity.type
_entity.pdbx_description
1 polymer ?
#
loop_
_entity_poly.entity_id
_entity_poly.type
_entity_poly.pdbx_seq_one_letter_code
_entity_poly.pdbx_strand_id
1 'polypeptide(L)'
;MLMMAPLIQLNISFASNKKYRKSTISLFLIKQEEKETLMDYVQRFNIAIFEVSAARKKVLVSAFTQGICRRPLFESLAKKPATNFLDVLARAKIYMNLEDAWLVKKNGHDKRKENESPSTRRPRESREDVSTPLIPKLIITHLS
;
A
#
# COMPACT_ATOMS: atom_id res chain seq x y z
N MET A 1 -34.62 4.88 -61.97
CA MET A 1 -34.53 3.67 -61.12
C MET A 1 -33.23 3.75 -60.34
N LEU A 2 -33.30 4.16 -59.06
CA LEU A 2 -32.13 4.29 -58.18
C LEU A 2 -32.01 2.98 -57.38
N MET A 3 -30.99 2.16 -57.65
CA MET A 3 -30.75 0.95 -56.85
C MET A 3 -30.00 1.32 -55.57
N MET A 4 -30.59 0.88 -54.47
CA MET A 4 -30.13 1.00 -53.09
C MET A 4 -28.81 0.24 -52.88
N ALA A 5 -27.88 0.81 -52.11
CA ALA A 5 -26.85 0.04 -51.41
C ALA A 5 -26.99 0.34 -49.90
N PRO A 6 -27.12 -0.68 -49.04
CA PRO A 6 -27.34 -0.48 -47.62
C PRO A 6 -26.06 0.06 -46.95
N LEU A 7 -26.27 1.01 -46.05
CA LEU A 7 -25.25 1.52 -45.14
C LEU A 7 -24.63 0.34 -44.38
N ILE A 8 -23.31 0.21 -44.47
CA ILE A 8 -22.53 -0.77 -43.71
C ILE A 8 -22.72 -0.46 -42.22
N GLN A 9 -23.56 -1.23 -41.55
CA GLN A 9 -23.65 -1.25 -40.10
C GLN A 9 -22.36 -1.88 -39.55
N LEU A 10 -21.40 -1.04 -39.18
CA LEU A 10 -20.21 -1.48 -38.46
C LEU A 10 -20.61 -1.93 -37.05
N ASN A 11 -20.83 -3.22 -36.91
CA ASN A 11 -20.98 -3.93 -35.65
C ASN A 11 -19.66 -3.90 -34.88
N ILE A 12 -19.44 -2.89 -34.03
CA ILE A 12 -18.29 -2.87 -33.12
C ILE A 12 -18.59 -3.82 -31.96
N SER A 13 -18.18 -5.07 -32.11
CA SER A 13 -18.33 -6.11 -31.11
C SER A 13 -17.13 -6.14 -30.16
N PHE A 14 -17.44 -6.04 -28.86
CA PHE A 14 -16.67 -6.44 -27.68
C PHE A 14 -15.24 -5.86 -27.56
N ALA A 15 -15.12 -4.85 -26.68
CA ALA A 15 -13.85 -4.38 -26.16
C ALA A 15 -13.05 -5.57 -25.58
N SER A 16 -12.10 -6.07 -26.35
CA SER A 16 -11.11 -7.03 -25.89
C SER A 16 -10.31 -6.38 -24.77
N ASN A 17 -10.61 -6.73 -23.51
CA ASN A 17 -9.90 -6.27 -22.33
C ASN A 17 -8.55 -7.00 -22.21
N LYS A 18 -7.73 -6.94 -23.26
CA LYS A 18 -6.37 -7.45 -23.25
C LYS A 18 -5.55 -6.43 -22.45
N LYS A 19 -5.48 -6.63 -21.13
CA LYS A 19 -4.63 -5.82 -20.25
C LYS A 19 -3.19 -5.87 -20.78
N TYR A 20 -2.78 -4.83 -21.50
CA TYR A 20 -1.39 -4.69 -21.93
C TYR A 20 -0.52 -4.67 -20.66
N ARG A 21 0.48 -5.54 -20.62
CA ARG A 21 1.44 -5.56 -19.50
C ARG A 21 2.12 -4.19 -19.43
N LYS A 22 2.16 -3.60 -18.25
CA LYS A 22 2.81 -2.30 -18.04
C LYS A 22 4.33 -2.46 -18.10
N SER A 23 5.03 -1.42 -18.54
CA SER A 23 6.50 -1.37 -18.54
C SER A 23 7.04 -1.33 -17.12
N THR A 24 8.19 -1.95 -16.84
CA THR A 24 8.85 -1.86 -15.53
C THR A 24 9.18 -0.43 -15.11
N ILE A 25 9.31 0.50 -16.08
CA ILE A 25 9.48 1.93 -15.85
C ILE A 25 8.31 2.51 -15.05
N SER A 26 7.09 1.96 -15.20
CA SER A 26 5.90 2.46 -14.50
C SER A 26 6.01 2.32 -12.98
N LEU A 27 6.84 1.40 -12.47
CA LEU A 27 7.07 1.24 -11.02
C LEU A 27 7.73 2.49 -10.41
N PHE A 28 8.57 3.21 -11.17
CA PHE A 28 9.24 4.42 -10.69
C PHE A 28 8.29 5.63 -10.56
N LEU A 29 7.13 5.56 -11.22
CA LEU A 29 6.07 6.55 -11.14
C LEU A 29 5.22 6.40 -9.88
N ILE A 30 5.31 5.26 -9.19
CA ILE A 30 4.59 5.03 -7.94
C ILE A 30 5.35 5.74 -6.82
N LYS A 31 4.88 6.94 -6.48
CA LYS A 31 5.39 7.73 -5.35
C LYS A 31 4.41 7.66 -4.20
N GLN A 32 4.95 7.64 -2.99
CA GLN A 32 4.19 7.80 -1.77
C GLN A 32 3.76 9.26 -1.66
N GLU A 33 2.47 9.49 -1.48
CA GLU A 33 1.92 10.83 -1.29
C GLU A 33 2.15 11.32 0.14
N GLU A 34 2.17 12.64 0.36
CA GLU A 34 2.52 13.23 1.67
C GLU A 34 1.61 12.71 2.81
N LYS A 35 0.32 12.59 2.54
CA LYS A 35 -0.71 12.16 3.50
C LYS A 35 -0.99 10.66 3.47
N GLU A 36 -0.35 9.92 2.56
CA GLU A 36 -0.60 8.51 2.36
C GLU A 36 0.18 7.64 3.36
N THR A 37 -0.50 6.75 4.07
CA THR A 37 0.13 5.83 5.01
C THR A 37 1.16 4.94 4.32
N LEU A 38 2.13 4.42 5.07
CA LEU A 38 3.08 3.48 4.48
C LEU A 38 2.39 2.21 3.98
N MET A 39 1.31 1.77 4.64
CA MET A 39 0.52 0.61 4.26
C MET A 39 -0.11 0.78 2.87
N ASP A 40 -0.79 1.90 2.65
CA ASP A 40 -1.50 2.19 1.39
C ASP A 40 -0.51 2.26 0.22
N TYR A 41 0.65 2.89 0.44
CA TYR A 41 1.72 2.95 -0.56
C TYR A 41 2.22 1.55 -0.93
N VAL A 42 2.52 0.70 0.07
CA VAL A 42 3.00 -0.66 -0.20
C VAL A 42 1.94 -1.48 -0.92
N GLN A 43 0.67 -1.31 -0.60
CA GLN A 43 -0.42 -1.99 -1.31
C GLN A 43 -0.50 -1.56 -2.77
N ARG A 44 -0.46 -0.25 -3.07
CA ARG A 44 -0.42 0.25 -4.47
C ARG A 44 0.81 -0.24 -5.22
N PHE A 45 1.97 -0.22 -4.58
CA PHE A 45 3.21 -0.70 -5.19
C PHE A 45 3.13 -2.20 -5.52
N ASN A 46 2.58 -3.02 -4.61
CA ASN A 46 2.38 -4.45 -4.85
C ASN A 46 1.43 -4.71 -6.03
N ILE A 47 0.31 -3.97 -6.12
CA ILE A 47 -0.60 -4.06 -7.27
C ILE A 47 0.16 -3.76 -8.57
N ALA A 48 0.98 -2.70 -8.59
CA ALA A 48 1.77 -2.33 -9.76
C ALA A 48 2.80 -3.40 -10.16
N ILE A 49 3.38 -4.14 -9.20
CA ILE A 49 4.27 -5.28 -9.49
C ILE A 49 3.55 -6.37 -10.28
N PHE A 50 2.29 -6.65 -9.98
CA PHE A 50 1.52 -7.67 -10.69
C PHE A 50 1.14 -7.27 -12.12
N GLU A 51 1.07 -5.96 -12.38
CA GLU A 51 0.70 -5.41 -13.70
C GLU A 51 1.87 -5.35 -14.68
N VAL A 52 3.12 -5.35 -14.19
CA VAL A 52 4.32 -5.33 -15.02
C VAL A 52 4.77 -6.73 -15.44
N SER A 53 5.47 -6.84 -16.57
CA SER A 53 6.16 -8.07 -16.96
C SER A 53 7.40 -8.28 -16.08
N ALA A 54 7.52 -9.45 -15.44
CA ALA A 54 8.68 -9.96 -14.69
C ALA A 54 9.80 -8.93 -14.38
N ALA A 55 9.58 -8.07 -13.38
CA ALA A 55 10.55 -7.07 -12.98
C ALA A 55 11.74 -7.72 -12.24
N ARG A 56 12.97 -7.32 -12.57
CA ARG A 56 14.17 -7.78 -11.85
C ARG A 56 14.14 -7.29 -10.40
N LYS A 57 14.58 -8.13 -9.45
CA LYS A 57 14.61 -7.82 -8.00
C LYS A 57 15.26 -6.46 -7.69
N LYS A 58 16.37 -6.10 -8.36
CA LYS A 58 17.04 -4.80 -8.21
C LYS A 58 16.18 -3.61 -8.65
N VAL A 59 15.36 -3.78 -9.69
CA VAL A 59 14.43 -2.74 -10.17
C VAL A 59 13.34 -2.49 -9.12
N LEU A 60 12.80 -3.56 -8.52
CA LEU A 60 11.80 -3.43 -7.45
C LEU A 60 12.36 -2.64 -6.25
N VAL A 61 13.57 -2.99 -5.80
CA VAL A 61 14.23 -2.29 -4.68
C VAL A 61 14.47 -0.82 -5.01
N SER A 62 14.99 -0.52 -6.21
CA SER A 62 15.28 0.85 -6.64
C SER A 62 14.01 1.70 -6.77
N ALA A 63 12.99 1.19 -7.45
CA ALA A 63 11.72 1.88 -7.63
C ALA A 63 11.02 2.13 -6.28
N PHE A 64 11.01 1.13 -5.39
CA PHE A 64 10.44 1.28 -4.05
C PHE A 64 11.17 2.35 -3.24
N THR A 65 12.51 2.31 -3.22
CA THR A 65 13.35 3.24 -2.45
C THR A 65 13.26 4.67 -2.99
N GLN A 66 13.05 4.85 -4.29
CA GLN A 66 12.81 6.16 -4.88
C GLN A 66 11.36 6.64 -4.70
N GLY A 67 10.42 5.72 -4.46
CA GLY A 67 9.01 6.02 -4.32
C GLY A 67 8.62 6.49 -2.91
N ILE A 68 9.35 6.06 -1.89
CA ILE A 68 9.07 6.39 -0.50
C ILE A 68 9.36 7.87 -0.16
N CYS A 69 8.42 8.49 0.56
CA CYS A 69 8.58 9.83 1.14
C CYS A 69 8.84 9.78 2.66
N ARG A 70 8.57 8.66 3.34
CA ARG A 70 8.76 8.52 4.79
C ARG A 70 10.24 8.48 5.16
N ARG A 71 10.75 9.62 5.67
CA ARG A 71 12.16 9.82 6.04
C ARG A 71 12.76 8.68 6.88
N PRO A 72 12.12 8.18 7.96
CA PRO A 72 12.77 7.17 8.80
C PRO A 72 13.07 5.85 8.07
N LEU A 73 12.16 5.40 7.20
CA LEU A 73 12.37 4.19 6.41
C LEU A 73 13.33 4.46 5.24
N PHE A 74 13.26 5.63 4.59
CA PHE A 74 14.24 6.03 3.58
C PHE A 74 15.66 6.03 4.14
N GLU A 75 15.87 6.64 5.32
CA GLU A 75 17.16 6.66 6.00
C GLU A 75 17.66 5.26 6.35
N SER A 76 16.78 4.38 6.81
CA SER A 76 17.12 2.97 7.09
C SER A 76 17.61 2.24 5.84
N LEU A 77 16.94 2.46 4.71
CA LEU A 77 17.33 1.89 3.41
C LEU A 77 18.63 2.51 2.89
N ALA A 78 18.86 3.81 3.09
CA ALA A 78 20.07 4.50 2.67
C ALA A 78 21.31 4.05 3.50
N LYS A 79 21.16 3.95 4.82
CA LYS A 79 22.23 3.52 5.74
C LYS A 79 22.65 2.08 5.50
N LYS A 80 21.68 1.20 5.25
CA LYS A 80 21.92 -0.22 4.96
C LYS A 80 21.14 -0.59 3.69
N PRO A 81 21.71 -0.43 2.49
CA PRO A 81 21.03 -0.79 1.25
C PRO A 81 20.44 -2.20 1.31
N ALA A 82 19.18 -2.33 0.91
CA ALA A 82 18.52 -3.63 0.90
C ALA A 82 19.03 -4.48 -0.27
N THR A 83 19.30 -5.75 -0.01
CA THR A 83 19.86 -6.67 -1.02
C THR A 83 18.79 -7.23 -1.96
N ASN A 84 17.55 -7.33 -1.48
CA ASN A 84 16.41 -7.83 -2.22
C ASN A 84 15.10 -7.20 -1.73
N PHE A 85 14.01 -7.44 -2.47
CA PHE A 85 12.71 -6.85 -2.17
C PHE A 85 12.08 -7.36 -0.87
N LEU A 86 12.40 -8.58 -0.42
CA LEU A 86 11.90 -9.10 0.85
C LEU A 86 12.48 -8.34 2.05
N ASP A 87 13.76 -7.96 2.00
CA ASP A 87 14.38 -7.12 3.03
C ASP A 87 13.71 -5.73 3.08
N VAL A 88 13.39 -5.15 1.92
CA VAL A 88 12.61 -3.89 1.85
C VAL A 88 11.26 -4.03 2.55
N LEU A 89 10.50 -5.09 2.25
CA LEU A 89 9.18 -5.33 2.86
C LEU A 89 9.29 -5.61 4.36
N ALA A 90 10.31 -6.36 4.81
CA ALA A 90 10.53 -6.64 6.22
C ALA A 90 10.77 -5.35 7.02
N ARG A 91 11.56 -4.43 6.48
CA ARG A 91 11.77 -3.11 7.10
C ARG A 91 10.51 -2.26 7.04
N ALA A 92 9.82 -2.22 5.89
CA ALA A 92 8.58 -1.48 5.73
C ALA A 92 7.54 -1.89 6.80
N LYS A 93 7.42 -3.20 7.08
CA LYS A 93 6.56 -3.72 8.14
C LYS A 93 6.89 -3.17 9.54
N ILE A 94 8.17 -3.04 9.88
CA ILE A 94 8.59 -2.44 11.16
C ILE A 94 8.08 -1.00 11.26
N TYR A 95 8.25 -0.20 10.19
CA TYR A 95 7.83 1.19 10.18
C TYR A 95 6.31 1.37 10.10
N MET A 96 5.57 0.46 9.47
CA MET A 96 4.10 0.44 9.53
C MET A 96 3.63 0.25 10.97
N ASN A 97 4.18 -0.74 11.68
CA ASN A 97 3.83 -0.97 13.09
C ASN A 97 4.17 0.23 13.97
N LEU A 98 5.28 0.92 13.69
CA LEU A 98 5.63 2.16 14.39
C LEU A 98 4.58 3.24 14.11
N GLU A 99 4.23 3.48 12.84
CA GLU A 99 3.21 4.46 12.45
C GLU A 99 1.88 4.20 13.18
N ASP A 100 1.42 2.95 13.22
CA ASP A 100 0.21 2.55 13.95
C ASP A 100 0.33 2.83 15.46
N ALA A 101 1.46 2.48 16.08
CA ALA A 101 1.69 2.74 17.50
C ALA A 101 1.71 4.25 17.82
N TRP A 102 2.24 5.08 16.93
CA TRP A 102 2.22 6.55 17.06
C TRP A 102 0.79 7.09 16.98
N LEU A 103 -0.05 6.57 16.09
CA LEU A 103 -1.46 6.95 15.99
C LEU A 103 -2.25 6.59 17.26
N VAL A 104 -2.04 5.39 17.81
CA VAL A 104 -2.66 4.97 19.08
C VAL A 104 -2.27 5.90 20.22
N LYS A 105 -0.98 6.26 20.33
CA LYS A 105 -0.50 7.19 21.36
C LYS A 105 -1.13 8.57 21.22
N LYS A 106 -1.18 9.13 20.00
CA LYS A 106 -1.80 10.43 19.74
C LYS A 106 -3.26 10.45 20.18
N ASN A 107 -4.03 9.45 19.78
CA ASN A 107 -5.46 9.33 20.12
C ASN A 107 -5.68 9.07 21.62
N GLY A 108 -4.74 8.42 22.30
CA GLY A 108 -4.77 8.22 23.76
C GLY A 108 -4.47 9.49 24.57
N HIS A 109 -3.70 10.44 24.02
CA HIS A 109 -3.48 11.74 24.65
C HIS A 109 -4.66 12.70 24.46
N ASP A 110 -5.36 12.66 23.32
CA ASP A 110 -6.56 13.48 23.10
C ASP A 110 -7.71 13.10 24.05
N LYS A 111 -7.90 11.81 24.34
CA LYS A 111 -8.93 11.35 25.29
C LYS A 111 -8.66 11.70 26.76
N ARG A 112 -7.44 12.11 27.12
CA ARG A 112 -7.07 12.46 28.50
C ARG A 112 -7.23 13.93 28.84
N LYS A 113 -7.44 14.82 27.85
CA LYS A 113 -7.59 16.25 28.09
C LYS A 113 -9.04 16.72 28.31
N GLU A 114 -10.03 15.85 28.15
CA GLU A 114 -11.45 16.22 28.32
C GLU A 114 -12.02 15.88 29.72
N ASN A 115 -11.25 15.21 30.59
CA ASN A 115 -11.73 14.78 31.92
C ASN A 115 -10.89 15.32 33.09
N GLU A 116 -10.57 16.62 33.10
CA GLU A 116 -10.21 17.29 34.35
C GLU A 116 -11.45 17.87 35.03
N SER A 117 -12.12 17.01 35.80
CA SER A 117 -12.97 17.41 36.93
C SER A 117 -12.88 16.32 38.01
N PRO A 118 -12.56 16.65 39.27
CA PRO A 118 -12.22 15.64 40.26
C PRO A 118 -13.47 15.13 40.99
N SER A 119 -13.62 13.81 41.11
CA SER A 119 -13.90 13.10 42.39
C SER A 119 -14.61 11.75 42.21
N THR A 120 -14.17 10.80 43.04
CA THR A 120 -14.89 9.61 43.56
C THR A 120 -14.84 8.26 42.80
N ARG A 121 -13.92 7.41 43.27
CA ARG A 121 -13.98 5.95 43.52
C ARG A 121 -15.08 5.12 42.81
N ARG A 122 -14.66 4.06 42.09
CA ARG A 122 -14.78 2.61 42.46
C ARG A 122 -14.27 1.68 41.32
N PRO A 123 -13.82 0.45 41.61
CA PRO A 123 -13.39 -0.52 40.60
C PRO A 123 -14.46 -1.60 40.35
N ARG A 124 -14.80 -1.89 39.08
CA ARG A 124 -15.22 -3.26 38.66
C ARG A 124 -15.28 -3.46 37.14
N GLU A 125 -14.43 -4.38 36.69
CA GLU A 125 -14.62 -5.46 35.71
C GLU A 125 -15.95 -5.58 34.96
N SER A 126 -15.91 -5.59 33.61
CA SER A 126 -16.27 -6.74 32.75
C SER A 126 -16.09 -6.41 31.26
N ARG A 127 -15.95 -7.48 30.48
CA ARG A 127 -15.45 -7.64 29.10
C ARG A 127 -16.36 -6.97 28.06
N GLU A 128 -15.82 -6.67 26.87
CA GLU A 128 -16.36 -7.13 25.58
C GLU A 128 -15.51 -6.73 24.36
N ASP A 129 -15.52 -7.66 23.41
CA ASP A 129 -15.01 -7.71 22.03
C ASP A 129 -14.55 -6.42 21.34
N VAL A 130 -13.31 -6.42 20.83
CA VAL A 130 -12.95 -5.58 19.68
C VAL A 130 -11.96 -6.34 18.79
N SER A 131 -12.52 -6.89 17.70
CA SER A 131 -11.92 -7.12 16.38
C SER A 131 -10.40 -7.31 16.33
N THR A 132 -9.99 -8.56 16.14
CA THR A 132 -8.67 -8.88 15.58
C THR A 132 -8.48 -8.11 14.27
N PRO A 133 -7.41 -7.31 14.10
CA PRO A 133 -7.07 -6.78 12.79
C PRO A 133 -6.70 -7.96 11.91
N LEU A 134 -7.54 -8.25 10.92
CA LEU A 134 -7.26 -9.22 9.88
C LEU A 134 -5.97 -8.79 9.17
N ILE A 135 -4.85 -9.39 9.55
CA ILE A 135 -3.60 -9.33 8.79
C ILE A 135 -3.91 -9.97 7.43
N PRO A 136 -3.92 -9.23 6.31
CA PRO A 136 -4.05 -9.86 5.01
C PRO A 136 -2.82 -10.73 4.80
N LYS A 137 -3.04 -12.02 4.54
CA LYS A 137 -1.97 -12.98 4.25
C LYS A 137 -1.17 -12.47 3.05
N LEU A 138 0.07 -12.04 3.32
CA LEU A 138 1.04 -11.66 2.30
C LEU A 138 1.32 -12.89 1.43
N ILE A 139 0.80 -12.93 0.21
CA ILE A 139 1.03 -14.05 -0.71
C ILE A 139 2.43 -13.89 -1.31
N ILE A 140 3.42 -14.51 -0.65
CA ILE A 140 4.83 -14.61 -1.09
C ILE A 140 5.00 -15.80 -2.07
N THR A 141 4.10 -16.03 -3.02
CA THR A 141 4.17 -17.25 -3.87
C THR A 141 4.78 -17.05 -5.25
N HIS A 142 5.19 -15.83 -5.66
CA HIS A 142 5.66 -15.59 -7.03
C HIS A 142 7.04 -14.92 -7.17
N LEU A 143 7.87 -14.87 -6.12
CA LEU A 143 9.20 -14.23 -6.16
C LEU A 143 10.39 -15.19 -5.98
N SER A 144 10.25 -16.44 -6.45
CA SER A 144 11.38 -17.37 -6.60
C SER A 144 12.23 -16.96 -7.81
#